data_AF-A0A286REI2-F1
#
_entry.id   AF-A0A286REI2-F1
#
_cell.length_a   1.000
_cell.length_b   1.000
_cell.length_c   1.000
_cell.angle_alpha   90.00
_cell.angle_beta   90.00
_cell.angle_gamma   90.00
#
_symmetry.space_group_name_H-M   'P 1'
#
loop_
_entity.id
_entity.type
_entity.pdbx_description
1 polymer ?
#
loop_
_entity_poly.entity_id
_entity_poly.type
_entity_poly.pdbx_seq_one_letter_code
_entity_poly.pdbx_strand_id
1 'polypeptide(L)'
;MTLRQRPLMLSSLTLALMGVLSGSARLESAPPTVEQTLQLKPIQPGVEIDTPTKEEMAQCTVAAEKIGKDVGWVVKDGRGYVLRRFLDTNGDNRVDTWCYFHNGLEVYRDIDSNGDGKVDQHRWLTTAGTRWAIDSNQDGVIDRWQQLSPEELAEEAVRSLVTNNPGRFQSLLLTSSELAGLGLSAETESEIKKLLAQAGAQFAAAATKASSLGAVKWVQFSGHRPGVVPASADGPKTDLVVYENALAFAETDKGTVQFLLGTVIQVGSTWKLVTAPQLIEDQAVLASAANLFFRPPAVVPSQSEATAGVTEEMQKLLDELEKLEAAAKEAQTLEQQAALNAKRADILEALEAQSERPEDKAMWIRQLADFVSASVQAGTYPQGAERLAALYARLSKDLARRELAAYVRFRQLTAEYSLALQAPGASYDALQKKWAENLQEFLKQYPDAPDAASALMQLAIGREYLDDVEGAKSLYQEVVKRFPNAPEAPKAQGALRRLSSEGQVLEFRGKDPQGGTVDLAAYRGKVVLLHYWASWCEPCKTDMAILKDLITRYGGKLAIVGVNVDTRLEDMQAYLAEARLSWPQIYEPGGLESRPAVELGVVTLPLMILLDDQGRVVNRNVTAAELERELKRVIK
;
A
#
# COMPACT_ATOMS: atom_id res chain seq x y z
N MET A 1 31.28 -14.68 -26.62
CA MET A 1 31.35 -14.86 -28.09
C MET A 1 29.99 -15.40 -28.49
N THR A 2 29.06 -14.72 -29.16
CA THR A 2 29.00 -13.60 -30.11
C THR A 2 27.54 -13.10 -30.08
N LEU A 3 27.25 -11.86 -29.64
CA LEU A 3 26.79 -10.72 -30.47
C LEU A 3 25.89 -11.15 -31.66
N ARG A 4 24.59 -10.83 -31.73
CA ARG A 4 23.83 -9.55 -31.77
C ARG A 4 23.05 -9.53 -33.11
N GLN A 5 21.75 -9.27 -33.00
CA GLN A 5 20.90 -8.49 -33.91
C GLN A 5 20.86 -8.84 -35.41
N ARG A 6 19.68 -9.31 -35.86
CA ARG A 6 19.20 -9.10 -37.23
C ARG A 6 18.26 -7.88 -37.23
N PRO A 7 18.60 -6.76 -37.89
CA PRO A 7 17.63 -5.76 -38.30
C PRO A 7 17.41 -5.90 -39.80
N LEU A 8 16.21 -6.26 -40.26
CA LEU A 8 15.80 -6.10 -41.67
C LEU A 8 14.31 -6.43 -41.81
N MET A 9 13.49 -5.39 -41.97
CA MET A 9 12.41 -5.25 -42.97
C MET A 9 11.42 -4.16 -42.53
N LEU A 10 11.81 -2.90 -42.63
CA LEU A 10 10.88 -1.77 -42.69
C LEU A 10 11.30 -0.66 -43.68
N SER A 11 12.36 -0.89 -44.47
CA SER A 11 12.89 0.13 -45.40
C SER A 11 12.21 0.16 -46.77
N SER A 12 11.29 -0.76 -47.07
CA SER A 12 10.72 -0.90 -48.42
C SER A 12 9.38 -0.19 -48.63
N LEU A 13 8.64 0.13 -47.55
CA LEU A 13 7.30 0.72 -47.66
C LEU A 13 7.25 2.23 -47.40
N THR A 14 8.18 2.76 -46.58
CA THR A 14 8.41 4.21 -46.47
C THR A 14 8.87 4.82 -47.81
N LEU A 15 9.57 4.02 -48.63
CA LEU A 15 9.99 4.44 -49.98
C LEU A 15 8.84 4.58 -50.99
N ALA A 16 7.64 4.05 -50.75
CA ALA A 16 6.54 4.20 -51.70
C ALA A 16 5.84 5.56 -51.60
N LEU A 17 5.94 6.26 -50.46
CA LEU A 17 5.56 7.67 -50.34
C LEU A 17 6.76 8.64 -50.44
N MET A 18 8.00 8.21 -50.14
CA MET A 18 9.20 9.04 -50.34
C MET A 18 9.82 8.96 -51.76
N GLY A 19 9.56 7.91 -52.52
CA GLY A 19 10.27 7.59 -53.77
C GLY A 19 9.94 8.44 -54.99
N VAL A 20 9.13 9.49 -54.86
CA VAL A 20 8.80 10.39 -55.99
C VAL A 20 9.69 11.64 -56.03
N LEU A 21 10.50 11.93 -55.00
CA LEU A 21 11.14 13.26 -54.88
C LEU A 21 12.68 13.30 -54.86
N SER A 22 13.35 12.28 -55.39
CA SER A 22 14.75 12.43 -55.85
C SER A 22 14.80 12.59 -57.37
N GLY A 23 14.18 13.65 -57.86
CA GLY A 23 14.16 13.95 -59.29
C GLY A 23 13.24 15.12 -59.56
N SER A 24 13.75 16.09 -60.30
CA SER A 24 13.06 17.27 -60.79
C SER A 24 11.80 16.87 -61.59
N ALA A 25 10.67 16.66 -60.93
CA ALA A 25 9.39 16.42 -61.59
C ALA A 25 8.27 17.12 -60.82
N ARG A 26 7.58 18.02 -61.52
CA ARG A 26 6.40 18.75 -61.07
C ARG A 26 5.26 17.76 -60.80
N LEU A 27 4.37 18.13 -59.87
CA LEU A 27 3.05 17.54 -59.56
C LEU A 27 2.43 16.74 -60.71
N GLU A 28 2.63 15.42 -60.70
CA GLU A 28 1.79 14.46 -61.43
C GLU A 28 1.94 13.02 -60.86
N SER A 29 2.16 12.88 -59.55
CA SER A 29 2.01 11.58 -58.90
C SER A 29 0.52 11.25 -58.76
N ALA A 30 0.13 10.06 -59.22
CA ALA A 30 -1.22 9.55 -59.02
C ALA A 30 -1.57 9.53 -57.51
N PRO A 31 -2.85 9.78 -57.14
CA PRO A 31 -3.30 9.69 -55.76
C PRO A 31 -2.99 8.30 -55.18
N PRO A 32 -2.62 8.19 -53.89
CA PRO A 32 -2.34 6.90 -53.27
C PRO A 32 -3.60 6.03 -53.26
N THR A 33 -3.46 4.71 -53.39
CA THR A 33 -4.61 3.80 -53.32
C THR A 33 -5.02 3.53 -51.87
N VAL A 34 -6.26 3.08 -51.67
CA VAL A 34 -6.76 2.66 -50.35
C VAL A 34 -5.83 1.62 -49.72
N GLU A 35 -5.41 0.62 -50.49
CA GLU A 35 -4.54 -0.46 -50.00
C GLU A 35 -3.17 0.07 -49.56
N GLN A 36 -2.58 1.02 -50.30
CA GLN A 36 -1.31 1.65 -49.93
C GLN A 36 -1.45 2.43 -48.62
N THR A 37 -2.55 3.18 -48.47
CA THR A 37 -2.80 3.97 -47.26
C THR A 37 -3.07 3.12 -46.01
N LEU A 38 -3.81 2.02 -46.14
CA LEU A 38 -4.19 1.16 -45.00
C LEU A 38 -3.07 0.20 -44.56
N GLN A 39 -2.03 0.03 -45.38
CA GLN A 39 -0.80 -0.68 -45.01
C GLN A 39 0.05 0.11 -44.02
N LEU A 40 -0.06 1.45 -44.00
CA LEU A 40 0.63 2.27 -43.01
C LEU A 40 0.07 2.00 -41.61
N LYS A 41 0.98 1.77 -40.67
CA LYS A 41 0.69 1.50 -39.26
C LYS A 41 1.33 2.57 -38.38
N PRO A 42 0.74 2.87 -37.22
CA PRO A 42 1.39 3.63 -36.16
C PRO A 42 2.82 3.12 -35.92
N ILE A 43 3.78 4.05 -35.79
CA ILE A 43 5.17 3.68 -35.47
C ILE A 43 5.24 3.03 -34.09
N GLN A 44 4.50 3.57 -33.11
CA GLN A 44 4.47 3.03 -31.76
C GLN A 44 3.52 1.83 -31.66
N PRO A 45 3.94 0.73 -31.02
CA PRO A 45 3.16 -0.51 -30.97
C PRO A 45 1.98 -0.43 -29.98
N GLY A 46 0.94 -1.21 -30.24
CA GLY A 46 -0.20 -1.39 -29.33
C GLY A 46 -1.28 -0.31 -29.45
N VAL A 47 -1.26 0.51 -30.50
CA VAL A 47 -2.34 1.43 -30.84
C VAL A 47 -3.43 0.67 -31.59
N GLU A 48 -4.63 0.60 -31.02
CA GLU A 48 -5.79 0.03 -31.68
C GLU A 48 -6.31 1.01 -32.75
N ILE A 49 -6.44 0.53 -33.98
CA ILE A 49 -6.87 1.32 -35.14
C ILE A 49 -7.82 0.47 -35.97
N ASP A 50 -8.71 1.10 -36.73
CA ASP A 50 -9.56 0.39 -37.68
C ASP A 50 -8.70 -0.18 -38.82
N THR A 51 -8.85 -1.47 -39.08
CA THR A 51 -8.21 -2.20 -40.18
C THR A 51 -9.26 -3.01 -40.94
N PRO A 52 -9.87 -2.42 -41.98
CA PRO A 52 -10.88 -3.10 -42.79
C PRO A 52 -10.39 -4.43 -43.36
N THR A 53 -11.27 -5.41 -43.50
CA THR A 53 -10.96 -6.66 -44.21
C THR A 53 -10.71 -6.40 -45.69
N LYS A 54 -10.21 -7.40 -46.42
CA LYS A 54 -9.99 -7.28 -47.87
C LYS A 54 -11.27 -6.94 -48.62
N GLU A 55 -12.40 -7.47 -48.17
CA GLU A 55 -13.71 -7.23 -48.76
C GLU A 55 -14.21 -5.82 -48.44
N GLU A 56 -13.99 -5.33 -47.22
CA GLU A 56 -14.38 -3.99 -46.78
C GLU A 56 -13.52 -2.89 -47.43
N MET A 57 -12.25 -3.18 -47.73
CA MET A 57 -11.36 -2.24 -48.43
C MET A 57 -11.92 -1.82 -49.79
N ALA A 58 -12.68 -2.69 -50.48
CA ALA A 58 -13.31 -2.36 -51.75
C ALA A 58 -14.37 -1.26 -51.65
N GLN A 59 -14.88 -0.99 -50.44
CA GLN A 59 -15.87 0.07 -50.17
C GLN A 59 -15.22 1.33 -49.58
N CYS A 60 -13.92 1.28 -49.28
CA CYS A 60 -13.22 2.42 -48.74
C CYS A 60 -12.88 3.42 -49.86
N THR A 61 -12.74 4.68 -49.49
CA THR A 61 -12.37 5.77 -50.41
C THR A 61 -11.15 6.52 -49.90
N VAL A 62 -10.35 7.05 -50.81
CA VAL A 62 -9.26 7.97 -50.52
C VAL A 62 -9.42 9.22 -51.38
N ALA A 63 -9.43 10.40 -50.76
CA ALA A 63 -9.61 11.67 -51.45
C ALA A 63 -8.73 12.76 -50.85
N ALA A 64 -8.31 13.73 -51.68
CA ALA A 64 -7.66 14.93 -51.20
C ALA A 64 -8.71 15.87 -50.60
N GLU A 65 -8.54 16.26 -49.35
CA GLU A 65 -9.45 17.16 -48.64
C GLU A 65 -8.66 18.30 -47.99
N LYS A 66 -9.27 19.48 -47.95
CA LYS A 66 -8.78 20.61 -47.17
C LYS A 66 -9.35 20.53 -45.76
N ILE A 67 -8.49 20.49 -44.75
CA ILE A 67 -8.86 20.35 -43.34
C ILE A 67 -8.37 21.59 -42.60
N GLY A 68 -9.26 22.58 -42.45
CA GLY A 68 -8.86 23.89 -41.93
C GLY A 68 -7.86 24.58 -42.87
N LYS A 69 -6.63 24.79 -42.39
CA LYS A 69 -5.53 25.37 -43.19
C LYS A 69 -4.70 24.29 -43.91
N ASP A 70 -4.77 23.05 -43.45
CA ASP A 70 -3.94 21.94 -43.93
C ASP A 70 -4.61 21.24 -45.12
N VAL A 71 -3.82 20.55 -45.95
CA VAL A 71 -4.32 19.77 -47.09
C VAL A 71 -3.76 18.36 -46.99
N GLY A 72 -4.57 17.35 -47.32
CA GLY A 72 -4.09 15.99 -47.22
C GLY A 72 -5.03 14.93 -47.77
N TRP A 73 -4.58 13.69 -47.72
CA TRP A 73 -5.35 12.51 -48.13
C TRP A 73 -6.17 12.01 -46.95
N VAL A 74 -7.48 11.82 -47.16
CA VAL A 74 -8.41 11.30 -46.17
C VAL A 74 -8.94 9.96 -46.65
N VAL A 75 -8.78 8.94 -45.80
CA VAL A 75 -9.28 7.59 -46.07
C VAL A 75 -10.55 7.38 -45.26
N LYS A 76 -11.63 6.95 -45.90
CA LYS A 76 -12.93 6.67 -45.27
C LYS A 76 -13.40 5.26 -45.57
N ASP A 77 -14.11 4.63 -44.63
CA ASP A 77 -14.77 3.34 -44.83
C ASP A 77 -16.05 3.47 -45.68
N GLY A 78 -16.69 2.35 -46.00
CA GLY A 78 -17.95 2.32 -46.77
C GLY A 78 -19.14 3.02 -46.09
N ARG A 79 -19.02 3.37 -44.80
CA ARG A 79 -20.01 4.13 -44.03
C ARG A 79 -19.68 5.62 -43.95
N GLY A 80 -18.50 6.02 -44.42
CA GLY A 80 -17.99 7.40 -44.37
C GLY A 80 -17.18 7.75 -43.12
N TYR A 81 -16.92 6.80 -42.21
CA TYR A 81 -16.04 7.03 -41.07
C TYR A 81 -14.59 7.17 -41.52
N VAL A 82 -13.87 8.14 -40.95
CA VAL A 82 -12.45 8.35 -41.26
C VAL A 82 -11.62 7.23 -40.65
N LEU A 83 -10.78 6.61 -41.47
CA LEU A 83 -9.82 5.58 -41.08
C LEU A 83 -8.41 6.15 -40.91
N ARG A 84 -7.99 7.03 -41.83
CA ARG A 84 -6.65 7.66 -41.83
C ARG A 84 -6.72 9.08 -42.37
N ARG A 85 -5.76 9.92 -41.94
CA ARG A 85 -5.45 11.20 -42.59
C ARG A 85 -3.95 11.38 -42.73
N PHE A 86 -3.51 11.89 -43.87
CA PHE A 86 -2.10 12.18 -44.16
C PHE A 86 -2.01 13.62 -44.62
N LEU A 87 -1.49 14.49 -43.77
CA LEU A 87 -1.56 15.94 -43.94
C LEU A 87 -0.19 16.54 -44.25
N ASP A 88 -0.21 17.52 -45.14
CA ASP A 88 0.81 18.56 -45.28
C ASP A 88 0.36 19.77 -44.46
N THR A 89 1.09 20.06 -43.39
CA THR A 89 0.76 21.14 -42.44
C THR A 89 1.65 22.37 -42.61
N ASN A 90 2.72 22.27 -43.41
CA ASN A 90 3.69 23.34 -43.66
C ASN A 90 3.62 23.94 -45.09
N GLY A 91 2.86 23.30 -46.00
CA GLY A 91 2.60 23.74 -47.36
C GLY A 91 3.70 23.40 -48.38
N ASP A 92 4.61 22.48 -48.06
CA ASP A 92 5.71 22.07 -48.95
C ASP A 92 5.31 20.93 -49.92
N ASN A 93 4.06 20.48 -49.87
CA ASN A 93 3.49 19.35 -50.60
C ASN A 93 4.06 17.99 -50.19
N ARG A 94 4.59 17.86 -48.97
CA ARG A 94 4.98 16.58 -48.37
C ARG A 94 4.10 16.32 -47.16
N VAL A 95 3.76 15.05 -46.95
CA VAL A 95 3.05 14.65 -45.74
C VAL A 95 4.04 14.72 -44.58
N ASP A 96 3.68 15.47 -43.55
CA ASP A 96 4.43 15.61 -42.29
C ASP A 96 3.64 15.09 -41.08
N THR A 97 2.35 14.75 -41.28
CA THR A 97 1.47 14.30 -40.21
C THR A 97 0.64 13.09 -40.66
N TRP A 98 0.73 11.99 -39.91
CA TRP A 98 -0.03 10.75 -40.13
C TRP A 98 -0.99 10.51 -38.97
N CYS A 99 -2.29 10.65 -39.22
CA CYS A 99 -3.35 10.44 -38.24
C CYS A 99 -4.04 9.08 -38.44
N TYR A 100 -4.30 8.41 -37.32
CA TYR A 100 -4.90 7.08 -37.26
C TYR A 100 -6.18 7.10 -36.43
N PHE A 101 -7.18 6.34 -36.88
CA PHE A 101 -8.53 6.38 -36.32
C PHE A 101 -9.01 5.00 -35.89
N HIS A 102 -9.85 4.99 -34.85
CA HIS A 102 -10.62 3.84 -34.40
C HIS A 102 -12.07 4.27 -34.13
N ASN A 103 -13.03 3.59 -34.73
CA ASN A 103 -14.46 3.95 -34.74
C ASN A 103 -14.70 5.42 -35.17
N GLY A 104 -13.90 5.92 -36.12
CA GLY A 104 -14.00 7.29 -36.63
C GLY A 104 -13.45 8.39 -35.70
N LEU A 105 -12.88 8.04 -34.54
CA LEU A 105 -12.18 8.97 -33.64
C LEU A 105 -10.67 8.91 -33.89
N GLU A 106 -10.01 10.06 -33.92
CA GLU A 106 -8.55 10.11 -34.04
C GLU A 106 -7.92 9.66 -32.72
N VAL A 107 -7.23 8.53 -32.76
CA VAL A 107 -6.64 7.89 -31.58
C VAL A 107 -5.13 8.05 -31.53
N TYR A 108 -4.48 8.30 -32.66
CA TYR A 108 -3.03 8.38 -32.70
C TYR A 108 -2.52 9.23 -33.87
N ARG A 109 -1.36 9.86 -33.67
CA ARG A 109 -0.70 10.70 -34.67
C ARG A 109 0.81 10.59 -34.60
N ASP A 110 1.43 10.35 -35.75
CA ASP A 110 2.87 10.48 -35.98
C ASP A 110 3.15 11.83 -36.67
N ILE A 111 4.19 12.54 -36.24
CA ILE A 111 4.52 13.90 -36.72
C ILE A 111 6.02 14.00 -37.04
N ASP A 112 6.34 14.44 -38.24
CA ASP A 112 7.64 14.99 -38.62
C ASP A 112 7.58 16.51 -38.37
N SER A 113 8.13 16.94 -37.24
CA SER A 113 8.00 18.32 -36.78
C SER A 113 9.09 19.25 -37.33
N ASN A 114 10.16 18.70 -37.89
CA ASN A 114 11.29 19.44 -38.44
C ASN A 114 11.36 19.41 -39.98
N GLY A 115 10.52 18.60 -40.63
CA GLY A 115 10.40 18.47 -42.08
C GLY A 115 11.56 17.69 -42.74
N ASP A 116 12.30 16.88 -41.98
CA ASP A 116 13.43 16.10 -42.50
C ASP A 116 13.01 14.78 -43.17
N GLY A 117 11.71 14.49 -43.17
CA GLY A 117 11.08 13.32 -43.74
C GLY A 117 10.96 12.14 -42.77
N LYS A 118 11.32 12.31 -41.50
CA LYS A 118 11.22 11.27 -40.49
C LYS A 118 10.41 11.77 -39.29
N VAL A 119 9.57 10.89 -38.78
CA VAL A 119 8.74 11.17 -37.61
C VAL A 119 9.63 11.30 -36.38
N ASP A 120 9.45 12.40 -35.64
CA ASP A 120 10.13 12.67 -34.36
C ASP A 120 9.17 12.85 -33.18
N GLN A 121 7.85 12.86 -33.43
CA GLN A 121 6.84 12.92 -32.36
C GLN A 121 5.72 11.91 -32.55
N HIS A 122 5.22 11.42 -31.42
CA HIS A 122 4.12 10.46 -31.34
C HIS A 122 3.07 10.95 -30.35
N ARG A 123 1.81 10.99 -30.76
CA ARG A 123 0.71 11.47 -29.91
C ARG A 123 -0.41 10.45 -29.83
N TRP A 124 -0.82 10.13 -28.62
CA TRP A 124 -2.02 9.36 -28.31
C TRP A 124 -3.13 10.34 -27.97
N LEU A 125 -4.30 10.06 -28.50
CA LEU A 125 -5.43 10.96 -28.51
C LEU A 125 -6.71 10.21 -28.15
N THR A 126 -7.71 10.96 -27.68
CA THR A 126 -9.06 10.47 -27.38
C THR A 126 -9.05 9.21 -26.52
N THR A 127 -9.53 8.07 -27.01
CA THR A 127 -9.65 6.81 -26.28
C THR A 127 -8.33 6.07 -26.11
N ALA A 128 -7.28 6.45 -26.85
CA ALA A 128 -5.95 5.86 -26.71
C ALA A 128 -5.05 6.59 -25.70
N GLY A 129 -5.55 7.67 -25.09
CA GLY A 129 -4.88 8.37 -23.99
C GLY A 129 -4.50 9.81 -24.32
N THR A 130 -3.53 10.32 -23.56
CA THR A 130 -3.08 11.72 -23.57
C THR A 130 -1.59 11.89 -23.85
N ARG A 131 -0.89 10.77 -24.12
CA ARG A 131 0.56 10.75 -24.26
C ARG A 131 1.05 11.62 -25.41
N TRP A 132 2.16 12.31 -25.20
CA TRP A 132 2.93 12.98 -26.23
C TRP A 132 4.41 12.69 -26.03
N ALA A 133 4.98 11.89 -26.93
CA ALA A 133 6.37 11.46 -26.91
C ALA A 133 7.20 12.16 -27.99
N ILE A 134 8.49 12.28 -27.71
CA ILE A 134 9.51 12.81 -28.62
C ILE A 134 10.59 11.74 -28.78
N ASP A 135 10.89 11.43 -30.03
CA ASP A 135 11.96 10.54 -30.50
C ASP A 135 12.92 11.41 -31.33
N SER A 136 13.88 12.02 -30.64
CA SER A 136 14.77 13.04 -31.23
C SER A 136 15.84 12.42 -32.12
N ASN A 137 16.15 11.14 -31.92
CA ASN A 137 17.14 10.40 -32.70
C ASN A 137 16.50 9.57 -33.85
N GLN A 138 15.17 9.52 -33.89
CA GLN A 138 14.35 8.86 -34.91
C GLN A 138 14.64 7.35 -35.01
N ASP A 139 14.93 6.71 -33.89
CA ASP A 139 15.21 5.26 -33.81
C ASP A 139 13.98 4.40 -33.49
N GLY A 140 12.82 5.05 -33.29
CA GLY A 140 11.55 4.45 -32.91
C GLY A 140 11.38 4.28 -31.40
N VAL A 141 12.38 4.62 -30.60
CA VAL A 141 12.35 4.59 -29.13
C VAL A 141 12.12 6.00 -28.61
N ILE A 142 11.25 6.09 -27.60
CA ILE A 142 10.89 7.38 -27.00
C ILE A 142 12.06 7.86 -26.14
N ASP A 143 12.60 9.03 -26.45
CA ASP A 143 13.66 9.67 -25.66
C ASP A 143 13.07 10.43 -24.46
N ARG A 144 11.95 11.14 -24.67
CA ARG A 144 11.29 11.94 -23.64
C ARG A 144 9.79 12.13 -23.88
N TRP A 145 9.07 12.48 -22.82
CA TRP A 145 7.64 12.76 -22.85
C TRP A 145 7.35 14.25 -22.63
N GLN A 146 6.60 14.84 -23.57
CA GLN A 146 6.03 16.17 -23.47
C GLN A 146 4.73 16.18 -22.64
N GLN A 147 4.00 15.06 -22.63
CA GLN A 147 2.81 14.85 -21.81
C GLN A 147 2.69 13.36 -21.47
N LEU A 148 2.46 13.05 -20.19
CA LEU A 148 2.27 11.69 -19.71
C LEU A 148 1.53 11.72 -18.37
N SER A 149 0.33 11.13 -18.32
CA SER A 149 -0.46 11.01 -17.09
C SER A 149 0.13 9.97 -16.12
N PRO A 150 -0.28 9.90 -14.84
CA PRO A 150 0.29 8.93 -13.90
C PRO A 150 -0.11 7.49 -14.24
N GLU A 151 -1.32 7.28 -14.76
CA GLU A 151 -1.78 5.98 -15.29
C GLU A 151 -0.88 5.51 -16.43
N GLU A 152 -0.60 6.40 -17.38
CA GLU A 152 0.22 6.08 -18.56
C GLU A 152 1.70 5.92 -18.22
N LEU A 153 2.23 6.70 -17.27
CA LEU A 153 3.57 6.49 -16.73
C LEU A 153 3.72 5.09 -16.13
N ALA A 154 2.75 4.68 -15.32
CA ALA A 154 2.74 3.39 -14.66
C ALA A 154 2.66 2.24 -15.66
N GLU A 155 1.80 2.36 -16.67
CA GLU A 155 1.73 1.38 -17.76
C GLU A 155 3.07 1.28 -18.52
N GLU A 156 3.67 2.41 -18.89
CA GLU A 156 4.96 2.44 -19.57
C GLU A 156 6.10 1.88 -18.70
N ALA A 157 6.05 2.11 -17.40
CA ALA A 157 7.01 1.56 -16.43
C ALA A 157 6.92 0.03 -16.37
N VAL A 158 5.73 -0.53 -16.22
CA VAL A 158 5.51 -1.99 -16.25
C VAL A 158 5.93 -2.57 -17.60
N ARG A 159 5.52 -1.93 -18.70
CA ARG A 159 5.88 -2.38 -20.05
C ARG A 159 7.40 -2.40 -20.25
N SER A 160 8.11 -1.39 -19.75
CA SER A 160 9.58 -1.32 -19.84
C SER A 160 10.26 -2.47 -19.10
N LEU A 161 9.74 -2.87 -17.92
CA LEU A 161 10.25 -4.01 -17.14
C LEU A 161 10.01 -5.34 -17.85
N VAL A 162 8.77 -5.58 -18.29
CA VAL A 162 8.37 -6.86 -18.90
C VAL A 162 9.05 -7.06 -20.27
N THR A 163 9.28 -5.98 -21.00
CA THR A 163 10.00 -6.02 -22.29
C THR A 163 11.52 -5.89 -22.15
N ASN A 164 12.03 -5.75 -20.91
CA ASN A 164 13.43 -5.46 -20.61
C ASN A 164 14.02 -4.35 -21.50
N ASN A 165 13.33 -3.22 -21.55
CA ASN A 165 13.66 -2.08 -22.40
C ASN A 165 14.19 -0.91 -21.55
N PRO A 166 15.51 -0.83 -21.30
CA PRO A 166 16.09 0.22 -20.48
C PRO A 166 15.97 1.61 -21.11
N GLY A 167 15.93 1.73 -22.45
CA GLY A 167 15.72 3.01 -23.13
C GLY A 167 14.34 3.58 -22.84
N ARG A 168 13.30 2.75 -22.96
CA ARG A 168 11.92 3.11 -22.58
C ARG A 168 11.83 3.50 -21.11
N PHE A 169 12.46 2.75 -20.20
CA PHE A 169 12.53 3.09 -18.78
C PHE A 169 13.21 4.45 -18.54
N GLN A 170 14.35 4.69 -19.18
CA GLN A 170 15.12 5.93 -19.04
C GLN A 170 14.30 7.17 -19.39
N SER A 171 13.40 7.08 -20.38
CA SER A 171 12.49 8.19 -20.78
C SER A 171 11.52 8.63 -19.68
N LEU A 172 11.23 7.73 -18.73
CA LEU A 172 10.27 7.92 -17.63
C LEU A 172 10.92 8.56 -16.39
N LEU A 173 12.25 8.54 -16.30
CA LEU A 173 12.97 9.08 -15.17
C LEU A 173 13.00 10.61 -15.19
N LEU A 174 13.05 11.18 -13.99
CA LEU A 174 13.37 12.58 -13.77
C LEU A 174 14.81 12.84 -14.22
N THR A 175 15.02 13.84 -15.08
CA THR A 175 16.34 14.23 -15.55
C THR A 175 17.03 15.16 -14.56
N SER A 176 18.37 15.24 -14.61
CA SER A 176 19.14 16.16 -13.77
C SER A 176 18.75 17.64 -13.99
N SER A 177 18.37 18.01 -15.22
CA SER A 177 17.92 19.36 -15.56
C SER A 177 16.55 19.66 -14.96
N GLU A 178 15.61 18.72 -15.08
CA GLU A 178 14.28 18.85 -14.47
C GLU A 178 14.39 18.93 -12.95
N LEU A 179 15.19 18.07 -12.32
CA LEU A 179 15.45 18.07 -10.88
C LEU A 179 16.01 19.41 -10.39
N ALA A 180 17.03 19.95 -11.08
CA ALA A 180 17.58 21.27 -10.76
C ALA A 180 16.54 22.39 -10.94
N GLY A 181 15.61 22.23 -11.89
CA GLY A 181 14.51 23.16 -12.14
C GLY A 181 13.43 23.15 -11.05
N LEU A 182 13.27 22.05 -10.30
CA LEU A 182 12.26 21.93 -9.23
C LEU A 182 12.55 22.86 -8.06
N GLY A 183 13.83 23.18 -7.80
CA GLY A 183 14.24 24.02 -6.68
C GLY A 183 14.05 23.34 -5.32
N LEU A 184 14.30 22.04 -5.21
CA LEU A 184 14.15 21.31 -3.94
C LEU A 184 15.23 21.71 -2.93
N SER A 185 15.02 21.34 -1.66
CA SER A 185 16.08 21.45 -0.65
C SER A 185 17.30 20.61 -1.03
N ALA A 186 18.49 21.01 -0.59
CA ALA A 186 19.73 20.29 -0.89
C ALA A 186 19.69 18.81 -0.42
N GLU A 187 19.02 18.54 0.70
CA GLU A 187 18.84 17.18 1.24
C GLU A 187 17.95 16.34 0.31
N THR A 188 16.76 16.84 -0.03
CA THR A 188 15.83 16.14 -0.92
C THR A 188 16.42 15.93 -2.31
N GLU A 189 17.10 16.95 -2.85
CA GLU A 189 17.77 16.86 -4.14
C GLU A 189 18.89 15.81 -4.13
N SER A 190 19.68 15.75 -3.05
CA SER A 190 20.72 14.73 -2.87
C SER A 190 20.16 13.31 -2.83
N GLU A 191 19.06 13.09 -2.09
CA GLU A 191 18.42 11.78 -2.00
C GLU A 191 17.83 11.35 -3.35
N ILE A 192 17.17 12.25 -4.08
CA ILE A 192 16.67 11.95 -5.43
C ILE A 192 17.83 11.63 -6.38
N LYS A 193 18.95 12.36 -6.33
CA LYS A 193 20.15 12.04 -7.13
C LYS A 193 20.68 10.64 -6.85
N LYS A 194 20.70 10.23 -5.58
CA LYS A 194 21.12 8.88 -5.17
C LYS A 194 20.18 7.81 -5.75
N LEU A 195 18.86 8.02 -5.66
CA LEU A 195 17.87 7.10 -6.23
C LEU A 195 18.01 6.99 -7.75
N LEU A 196 18.16 8.12 -8.46
CA LEU A 196 18.37 8.16 -9.91
C LEU A 196 19.67 7.45 -10.33
N ALA A 197 20.75 7.60 -9.55
CA ALA A 197 22.02 6.93 -9.81
C ALA A 197 21.92 5.40 -9.67
N GLN A 198 21.05 4.91 -8.79
CA GLN A 198 20.82 3.48 -8.56
C GLN A 198 19.76 2.87 -9.49
N ALA A 199 18.90 3.70 -10.09
CA ALA A 199 17.74 3.28 -10.86
C ALA A 199 18.09 2.32 -12.01
N GLY A 200 19.19 2.54 -12.74
CA GLY A 200 19.58 1.65 -13.83
C GLY A 200 19.91 0.22 -13.38
N ALA A 201 20.64 0.08 -12.26
CA ALA A 201 20.97 -1.22 -11.69
C ALA A 201 19.75 -1.91 -11.08
N GLN A 202 18.91 -1.14 -10.38
CA GLN A 202 17.65 -1.63 -9.82
C GLN A 202 16.69 -2.10 -10.92
N PHE A 203 16.60 -1.37 -12.03
CA PHE A 203 15.82 -1.76 -13.20
C PHE A 203 16.30 -3.09 -13.79
N ALA A 204 17.60 -3.27 -13.97
CA ALA A 204 18.15 -4.52 -14.52
C ALA A 204 17.77 -5.73 -13.63
N ALA A 205 17.83 -5.57 -12.31
CA ALA A 205 17.41 -6.60 -11.37
C ALA A 205 15.88 -6.86 -11.44
N ALA A 206 15.08 -5.80 -11.45
CA ALA A 206 13.62 -5.90 -11.52
C ALA A 206 13.12 -6.49 -12.86
N ALA A 207 13.73 -6.11 -13.98
CA ALA A 207 13.40 -6.63 -15.31
C ALA A 207 13.72 -8.13 -15.42
N THR A 208 14.81 -8.58 -14.79
CA THR A 208 15.14 -10.01 -14.72
C THR A 208 14.04 -10.78 -13.99
N LYS A 209 13.55 -10.27 -12.87
CA LYS A 209 12.41 -10.88 -12.14
C LYS A 209 11.13 -10.86 -12.97
N ALA A 210 10.80 -9.70 -13.57
CA ALA A 210 9.60 -9.51 -14.38
C ALA A 210 9.55 -10.43 -15.62
N SER A 211 10.70 -10.83 -16.17
CA SER A 211 10.75 -11.76 -17.31
C SER A 211 10.14 -13.14 -17.03
N SER A 212 10.02 -13.53 -15.76
CA SER A 212 9.43 -14.80 -15.34
C SER A 212 7.89 -14.79 -15.28
N LEU A 213 7.26 -13.61 -15.44
CA LEU A 213 5.82 -13.42 -15.28
C LEU A 213 4.98 -13.91 -16.47
N GLY A 214 5.60 -14.12 -17.64
CA GLY A 214 4.89 -14.50 -18.86
C GLY A 214 4.16 -13.31 -19.51
N ALA A 215 2.99 -13.56 -20.10
CA ALA A 215 2.17 -12.50 -20.68
C ALA A 215 1.62 -11.60 -19.56
N VAL A 216 1.89 -10.30 -19.65
CA VAL A 216 1.45 -9.30 -18.67
C VAL A 216 0.44 -8.37 -19.33
N LYS A 217 -0.74 -8.26 -18.72
CA LYS A 217 -1.80 -7.34 -19.13
C LYS A 217 -1.91 -6.20 -18.12
N TRP A 218 -1.84 -4.96 -18.59
CA TRP A 218 -2.07 -3.77 -17.76
C TRP A 218 -3.47 -3.79 -17.13
N VAL A 219 -3.57 -3.36 -15.87
CA VAL A 219 -4.86 -3.23 -15.17
C VAL A 219 -5.11 -1.78 -14.77
N GLN A 220 -4.30 -1.23 -13.87
CA GLN A 220 -4.50 0.13 -13.35
C GLN A 220 -3.29 0.68 -12.60
N PHE A 221 -3.19 2.01 -12.56
CA PHE A 221 -2.40 2.70 -11.55
C PHE A 221 -3.19 2.84 -10.24
N SER A 222 -2.47 2.76 -9.13
CA SER A 222 -3.04 2.93 -7.80
C SER A 222 -2.10 3.77 -6.95
N GLY A 223 -2.33 5.07 -6.95
CA GLY A 223 -1.85 5.98 -5.93
C GLY A 223 -2.96 6.30 -4.94
N HIS A 224 -2.61 6.57 -3.68
CA HIS A 224 -3.49 7.35 -2.81
C HIS A 224 -3.69 8.75 -3.42
N ARG A 225 -4.47 9.63 -2.77
CA ARG A 225 -4.59 11.02 -3.25
C ARG A 225 -3.21 11.66 -3.39
N PRO A 226 -2.88 12.32 -4.52
CA PRO A 226 -1.59 13.00 -4.64
C PRO A 226 -1.51 14.12 -3.59
N GLY A 227 -0.32 14.30 -3.02
CA GLY A 227 -0.03 15.41 -2.13
C GLY A 227 0.58 16.58 -2.88
N VAL A 228 0.59 17.75 -2.24
CA VAL A 228 1.24 18.96 -2.74
C VAL A 228 2.35 19.34 -1.77
N VAL A 229 3.57 19.49 -2.29
CA VAL A 229 4.67 20.15 -1.60
C VAL A 229 4.55 21.65 -1.94
N PRO A 230 4.20 22.50 -0.98
CA PRO A 230 3.94 23.90 -1.26
C PRO A 230 5.21 24.63 -1.68
N ALA A 231 5.06 25.60 -2.56
CA ALA A 231 6.14 26.50 -2.91
C ALA A 231 6.66 27.24 -1.66
N SER A 232 7.98 27.32 -1.51
CA SER A 232 8.59 27.98 -0.35
C SER A 232 9.97 28.57 -0.67
N ALA A 233 10.50 29.41 0.22
CA ALA A 233 11.80 30.05 0.03
C ALA A 233 12.97 29.04 0.02
N ASP A 234 12.85 27.98 0.81
CA ASP A 234 13.85 26.92 0.99
C ASP A 234 13.43 25.59 0.32
N GLY A 235 12.43 25.65 -0.56
CA GLY A 235 11.82 24.51 -1.23
C GLY A 235 11.38 24.87 -2.65
N PRO A 236 10.47 24.09 -3.26
CA PRO A 236 10.21 24.20 -4.69
C PRO A 236 9.70 25.59 -5.07
N LYS A 237 10.05 26.06 -6.27
CA LYS A 237 9.67 27.41 -6.75
C LYS A 237 8.19 27.56 -7.05
N THR A 238 7.53 26.44 -7.33
CA THR A 238 6.09 26.32 -7.57
C THR A 238 5.59 25.08 -6.83
N ASP A 239 4.30 25.04 -6.51
CA ASP A 239 3.69 23.87 -5.89
C ASP A 239 4.03 22.61 -6.69
N LEU A 240 4.58 21.61 -6.00
CA LEU A 240 4.97 20.34 -6.60
C LEU A 240 3.97 19.27 -6.22
N VAL A 241 3.33 18.67 -7.22
CA VAL A 241 2.38 17.58 -7.00
C VAL A 241 3.11 16.24 -7.04
N VAL A 242 2.88 15.39 -6.04
CA VAL A 242 3.62 14.15 -5.83
C VAL A 242 2.69 13.01 -5.40
N TYR A 243 2.90 11.81 -5.94
CA TYR A 243 2.42 10.57 -5.33
C TYR A 243 3.55 9.92 -4.53
N GLU A 244 3.26 9.48 -3.31
CA GLU A 244 4.14 8.61 -2.52
C GLU A 244 3.64 7.18 -2.57
N ASN A 245 4.58 6.23 -2.62
CA ASN A 245 4.32 4.79 -2.67
C ASN A 245 3.28 4.41 -3.74
N ALA A 246 3.41 5.00 -4.92
CA ALA A 246 2.52 4.69 -6.03
C ALA A 246 2.68 3.23 -6.46
N LEU A 247 1.57 2.59 -6.79
CA LEU A 247 1.51 1.20 -7.21
C LEU A 247 1.00 1.09 -8.66
N ALA A 248 1.42 0.02 -9.31
CA ALA A 248 0.90 -0.45 -10.58
C ALA A 248 0.39 -1.88 -10.43
N PHE A 249 -0.77 -2.15 -11.00
CA PHE A 249 -1.39 -3.47 -11.01
C PHE A 249 -1.38 -4.03 -12.43
N ALA A 250 -1.04 -5.31 -12.55
CA ALA A 250 -1.12 -6.04 -13.81
C ALA A 250 -1.65 -7.45 -13.58
N GLU A 251 -2.17 -8.07 -14.63
CA GLU A 251 -2.62 -9.46 -14.65
C GLU A 251 -1.62 -10.34 -15.41
N THR A 252 -1.43 -11.55 -14.90
CA THR A 252 -0.68 -12.64 -15.54
C THR A 252 -1.54 -13.89 -15.57
N ASP A 253 -1.10 -14.91 -16.30
CA ASP A 253 -1.75 -16.24 -16.30
C ASP A 253 -1.82 -16.87 -14.89
N LYS A 254 -0.99 -16.40 -13.94
CA LYS A 254 -0.92 -16.88 -12.56
C LYS A 254 -1.68 -16.01 -11.56
N GLY A 255 -2.36 -14.96 -12.03
CA GLY A 255 -3.11 -14.02 -11.21
C GLY A 255 -2.53 -12.60 -11.23
N THR A 256 -3.04 -11.76 -10.34
CA THR A 256 -2.67 -10.33 -10.23
C THR A 256 -1.28 -10.17 -9.62
N VAL A 257 -0.46 -9.33 -10.25
CA VAL A 257 0.85 -8.91 -9.78
C VAL A 257 0.88 -7.42 -9.51
N GLN A 258 1.71 -6.99 -8.57
CA GLN A 258 1.82 -5.60 -8.15
C GLN A 258 3.25 -5.11 -8.30
N PHE A 259 3.39 -3.86 -8.73
CA PHE A 259 4.66 -3.18 -8.86
C PHE A 259 4.66 -1.92 -7.99
N LEU A 260 5.67 -1.77 -7.13
CA LEU A 260 5.94 -0.53 -6.41
C LEU A 260 6.68 0.43 -7.34
N LEU A 261 6.06 1.55 -7.70
CA LEU A 261 6.67 2.63 -8.48
C LEU A 261 7.47 3.60 -7.58
N GLY A 262 7.15 3.64 -6.28
CA GLY A 262 7.75 4.55 -5.31
C GLY A 262 7.20 5.96 -5.42
N THR A 263 8.06 6.97 -5.24
CA THR A 263 7.68 8.38 -5.40
C THR A 263 7.59 8.75 -6.87
N VAL A 264 6.51 9.45 -7.25
CA VAL A 264 6.28 9.93 -8.61
C VAL A 264 6.00 11.43 -8.58
N ILE A 265 6.72 12.20 -9.37
CA ILE A 265 6.70 13.67 -9.33
C ILE A 265 6.11 14.24 -10.62
N GLN A 266 5.21 15.21 -10.51
CA GLN A 266 4.72 15.95 -11.67
C GLN A 266 5.69 17.06 -12.08
N VAL A 267 6.12 17.05 -13.34
CA VAL A 267 6.95 18.08 -13.98
C VAL A 267 6.21 18.60 -15.20
N GLY A 268 5.60 19.79 -15.09
CA GLY A 268 4.70 20.31 -16.11
C GLY A 268 3.52 19.37 -16.37
N SER A 269 3.37 18.91 -17.62
CA SER A 269 2.32 17.98 -18.05
C SER A 269 2.74 16.50 -18.01
N THR A 270 3.89 16.19 -17.40
CA THR A 270 4.49 14.86 -17.41
C THR A 270 4.74 14.38 -15.98
N TRP A 271 4.34 13.16 -15.67
CA TRP A 271 4.73 12.48 -14.42
C TRP A 271 6.05 11.74 -14.61
N LYS A 272 6.91 11.77 -13.59
CA LYS A 272 8.29 11.25 -13.63
C LYS A 272 8.59 10.33 -12.46
N LEU A 273 9.31 9.24 -12.73
CA LEU A 273 9.87 8.35 -11.73
C LEU A 273 11.19 8.92 -11.18
N VAL A 274 11.47 8.67 -9.90
CA VAL A 274 12.79 8.96 -9.29
C VAL A 274 13.60 7.71 -8.98
N THR A 275 13.01 6.52 -9.17
CA THR A 275 13.62 5.21 -8.94
C THR A 275 13.06 4.18 -9.92
N ALA A 276 13.65 2.99 -9.96
CA ALA A 276 13.12 1.89 -10.77
C ALA A 276 11.93 1.21 -10.08
N PRO A 277 10.88 0.84 -10.82
CA PRO A 277 9.79 0.08 -10.24
C PRO A 277 10.24 -1.31 -9.81
N GLN A 278 9.65 -1.82 -8.73
CA GLN A 278 9.96 -3.13 -8.17
C GLN A 278 8.74 -4.05 -8.16
N LEU A 279 8.94 -5.31 -8.54
CA LEU A 279 7.92 -6.35 -8.37
C LEU A 279 7.74 -6.65 -6.88
N ILE A 280 6.49 -6.60 -6.40
CA ILE A 280 6.16 -6.92 -5.01
C ILE A 280 5.96 -8.43 -4.89
N GLU A 281 6.98 -9.12 -4.38
CA GLU A 281 6.96 -10.57 -4.14
C GLU A 281 6.67 -10.92 -2.67
N ASP A 282 6.92 -9.98 -1.76
CA ASP A 282 6.70 -10.11 -0.33
C ASP A 282 6.41 -8.74 0.34
N GLN A 283 6.11 -8.76 1.64
CA GLN A 283 5.86 -7.54 2.41
C GLN A 283 7.12 -6.70 2.67
N ALA A 284 8.33 -7.24 2.49
CA ALA A 284 9.56 -6.51 2.74
C ALA A 284 9.78 -5.40 1.71
N VAL A 285 9.39 -5.63 0.44
CA VAL A 285 9.43 -4.60 -0.61
C VAL A 285 8.54 -3.40 -0.22
N LEU A 286 7.32 -3.67 0.25
CA LEU A 286 6.41 -2.62 0.74
C LEU A 286 6.92 -1.93 2.01
N ALA A 287 7.54 -2.68 2.92
CA ALA A 287 8.13 -2.12 4.15
C ALA A 287 9.37 -1.26 3.89
N SER A 288 10.08 -1.50 2.78
CA SER A 288 11.22 -0.68 2.34
C SER A 288 10.81 0.62 1.63
N ALA A 289 9.51 0.78 1.32
CA ALA A 289 8.99 1.96 0.66
C ALA A 289 9.06 3.17 1.61
N ALA A 290 9.95 4.11 1.30
CA ALA A 290 10.15 5.32 2.09
C ALA A 290 9.48 6.52 1.42
N ASN A 291 8.67 7.27 2.17
CA ASN A 291 8.16 8.56 1.70
C ASN A 291 9.34 9.52 1.51
N LEU A 292 9.36 10.33 0.45
CA LEU A 292 10.39 11.38 0.26
C LEU A 292 9.95 12.74 0.78
N PHE A 293 8.69 13.12 0.59
CA PHE A 293 8.17 14.46 0.83
C PHE A 293 7.21 14.53 2.01
N PHE A 294 6.25 13.60 2.09
CA PHE A 294 5.20 13.60 3.12
C PHE A 294 5.58 12.69 4.29
N ARG A 295 6.74 12.96 4.86
CA ARG A 295 7.11 12.40 6.15
C ARG A 295 6.35 13.20 7.22
N PRO A 296 5.66 12.57 8.17
CA PRO A 296 5.28 13.29 9.38
C PRO A 296 6.55 13.98 9.87
N PRO A 297 6.51 15.27 10.25
CA PRO A 297 7.67 15.88 10.87
C PRO A 297 8.04 14.97 12.03
N ALA A 298 9.16 14.29 11.89
CA ALA A 298 9.78 13.70 13.04
C ALA A 298 9.94 14.87 14.00
N VAL A 299 9.52 14.72 15.26
CA VAL A 299 9.89 15.67 16.30
C VAL A 299 11.41 15.57 16.40
N VAL A 300 12.10 16.35 15.58
CA VAL A 300 13.54 16.41 15.41
C VAL A 300 13.88 17.88 15.51
N PRO A 301 14.64 18.28 16.55
CA PRO A 301 15.27 19.59 16.59
C PRO A 301 16.15 19.74 15.34
N SER A 302 16.05 20.89 14.66
CA SER A 302 16.81 21.35 13.49
C SER A 302 17.95 20.43 12.96
N GLN A 303 17.78 19.92 11.74
CA GLN A 303 18.76 19.11 10.97
C GLN A 303 19.96 19.91 10.40
N SER A 304 20.45 20.93 11.10
CA SER A 304 21.74 21.57 10.75
C SER A 304 22.94 20.91 11.42
N GLU A 305 22.72 19.94 12.33
CA GLU A 305 23.80 19.39 13.17
C GLU A 305 23.85 17.85 13.22
N ALA A 306 22.94 17.13 12.55
CA ALA A 306 22.78 15.68 12.71
C ALA A 306 23.89 14.79 12.09
N THR A 307 24.86 15.36 11.36
CA THR A 307 26.09 14.65 10.97
C THR A 307 27.30 15.02 11.82
N ALA A 308 27.13 15.91 12.80
CA ALA A 308 28.13 16.19 13.82
C ALA A 308 27.74 15.40 15.09
N GLY A 309 27.99 14.08 15.11
CA GLY A 309 27.69 13.29 16.31
C GLY A 309 27.93 11.78 16.20
N VAL A 310 27.95 11.20 15.00
CA VAL A 310 28.29 9.77 14.84
C VAL A 310 29.81 9.63 14.80
N THR A 311 30.38 9.17 15.91
CA THR A 311 31.81 8.86 15.98
C THR A 311 32.14 7.61 15.17
N GLU A 312 33.42 7.41 14.84
CA GLU A 312 33.87 6.18 14.17
C GLU A 312 33.51 4.93 15.00
N GLU A 313 33.53 5.05 16.32
CA GLU A 313 33.10 4.02 17.26
C GLU A 313 31.60 3.75 17.16
N MET A 314 30.76 4.78 17.06
CA MET A 314 29.31 4.60 16.87
C MET A 314 29.01 3.96 15.51
N GLN A 315 29.72 4.33 14.45
CA GLN A 315 29.55 3.69 13.14
C GLN A 315 29.89 2.19 13.19
N LYS A 316 30.97 1.81 13.87
CA LYS A 316 31.33 0.39 14.07
C LYS A 316 30.25 -0.39 14.80
N LEU A 317 29.63 0.20 15.81
CA LEU A 317 28.52 -0.41 16.56
C LEU A 317 27.28 -0.60 15.68
N LEU A 318 26.96 0.36 14.81
CA LEU A 318 25.85 0.25 13.85
C LEU A 318 26.11 -0.86 12.81
N ASP A 319 27.33 -0.95 12.29
CA ASP A 319 27.72 -2.01 11.34
C ASP A 319 27.65 -3.41 12.01
N GLU A 320 28.00 -3.51 13.29
CA GLU A 320 27.88 -4.75 14.05
C GLU A 320 26.41 -5.11 14.33
N LEU A 321 25.56 -4.11 14.61
CA LEU A 321 24.13 -4.30 14.77
C LEU A 321 23.49 -4.89 13.51
N GLU A 322 23.82 -4.38 12.33
CA GLU A 322 23.32 -4.89 11.04
C GLU A 322 23.75 -6.35 10.81
N LYS A 323 25.00 -6.69 11.14
CA LYS A 323 25.49 -8.08 11.05
C LYS A 323 24.76 -9.02 11.99
N LEU A 324 24.44 -8.59 13.21
CA LEU A 324 23.65 -9.38 14.15
C LEU A 324 22.22 -9.60 13.66
N GLU A 325 21.61 -8.60 13.01
CA GLU A 325 20.28 -8.76 12.41
C GLU A 325 20.28 -9.78 11.26
N ALA A 326 21.33 -9.81 10.45
CA ALA A 326 21.51 -10.85 9.44
C ALA A 326 21.67 -12.24 10.08
N ALA A 327 22.53 -12.37 11.09
CA ALA A 327 22.77 -13.64 11.79
C ALA A 327 21.51 -14.15 12.53
N ALA A 328 20.68 -13.25 13.06
CA ALA A 328 19.44 -13.61 13.74
C ALA A 328 18.45 -14.34 12.82
N LYS A 329 18.48 -14.07 11.51
CA LYS A 329 17.63 -14.76 10.51
C LYS A 329 18.07 -16.20 10.26
N GLU A 330 19.34 -16.52 10.52
CA GLU A 330 19.91 -17.86 10.30
C GLU A 330 19.87 -18.73 11.56
N ALA A 331 19.55 -18.15 12.72
CA ALA A 331 19.57 -18.86 14.00
C ALA A 331 18.47 -19.93 14.10
N GLN A 332 18.89 -21.17 14.34
CA GLN A 332 17.99 -22.34 14.31
C GLN A 332 17.49 -22.76 15.69
N THR A 333 18.11 -22.27 16.77
CA THR A 333 17.74 -22.63 18.14
C THR A 333 17.42 -21.40 18.99
N LEU A 334 16.55 -21.56 19.98
CA LEU A 334 16.22 -20.51 20.95
C LEU A 334 17.46 -20.02 21.73
N GLU A 335 18.41 -20.92 21.99
CA GLU A 335 19.67 -20.57 22.67
C GLU A 335 20.55 -19.67 21.81
N GLN A 336 20.68 -19.96 20.51
CA GLN A 336 21.40 -19.11 19.57
C GLN A 336 20.72 -17.74 19.43
N GLN A 337 19.39 -17.72 19.33
CA GLN A 337 18.61 -16.48 19.26
C GLN A 337 18.78 -15.64 20.53
N ALA A 338 18.76 -16.27 21.71
CA ALA A 338 19.00 -15.59 22.99
C ALA A 338 20.41 -14.99 23.08
N ALA A 339 21.43 -15.72 22.64
CA ALA A 339 22.80 -15.20 22.62
C ALA A 339 22.96 -14.01 21.67
N LEU A 340 22.34 -14.05 20.48
CA LEU A 340 22.36 -12.94 19.53
C LEU A 340 21.58 -11.73 20.06
N ASN A 341 20.42 -11.96 20.66
CA ASN A 341 19.62 -10.90 21.26
C ASN A 341 20.32 -10.23 22.43
N ALA A 342 21.05 -10.98 23.25
CA ALA A 342 21.90 -10.43 24.31
C ALA A 342 22.96 -9.47 23.75
N LYS A 343 23.70 -9.90 22.71
CA LYS A 343 24.70 -9.04 22.04
C LYS A 343 24.08 -7.78 21.44
N ARG A 344 22.91 -7.92 20.81
CA ARG A 344 22.18 -6.78 20.25
C ARG A 344 21.81 -5.77 21.33
N ALA A 345 21.35 -6.23 22.49
CA ALA A 345 21.10 -5.37 23.63
C ALA A 345 22.38 -4.69 24.14
N ASP A 346 23.51 -5.40 24.19
CA ASP A 346 24.81 -4.81 24.57
C ASP A 346 25.21 -3.66 23.62
N ILE A 347 25.00 -3.83 22.31
CA ILE A 347 25.29 -2.78 21.31
C ILE A 347 24.41 -1.55 21.51
N LEU A 348 23.11 -1.74 21.76
CA LEU A 348 22.20 -0.61 22.00
C LEU A 348 22.56 0.16 23.29
N GLU A 349 23.03 -0.54 24.32
CA GLU A 349 23.58 0.09 25.53
C GLU A 349 24.89 0.84 25.24
N ALA A 350 25.77 0.29 24.41
CA ALA A 350 26.98 0.96 23.97
C ALA A 350 26.68 2.22 23.14
N LEU A 351 25.66 2.18 22.27
CA LEU A 351 25.19 3.34 21.51
C LEU A 351 24.62 4.43 22.43
N GLU A 352 23.88 4.08 23.49
CA GLU A 352 23.48 5.05 24.52
C GLU A 352 24.70 5.67 25.21
N ALA A 353 25.68 4.85 25.61
CA ALA A 353 26.86 5.31 26.32
C ALA A 353 27.71 6.28 25.50
N GLN A 354 27.84 6.02 24.20
CA GLN A 354 28.62 6.83 23.26
C GLN A 354 27.87 8.08 22.77
N SER A 355 26.54 8.12 22.92
CA SER A 355 25.78 9.31 22.58
C SER A 355 26.09 10.43 23.57
N GLU A 356 26.26 11.66 23.09
CA GLU A 356 26.49 12.81 23.98
C GLU A 356 25.17 13.49 24.36
N ARG A 357 24.24 13.58 23.40
CA ARG A 357 23.01 14.33 23.56
C ARG A 357 21.94 13.52 24.33
N PRO A 358 21.24 14.14 25.30
CA PRO A 358 20.20 13.45 26.08
C PRO A 358 19.09 12.82 25.23
N GLU A 359 18.71 13.45 24.12
CA GLU A 359 17.71 12.95 23.18
C GLU A 359 18.14 11.66 22.47
N ASP A 360 19.39 11.58 22.03
CA ASP A 360 19.95 10.38 21.38
C ASP A 360 20.02 9.22 22.37
N LYS A 361 20.43 9.51 23.62
CA LYS A 361 20.39 8.52 24.71
C LYS A 361 18.98 7.98 24.94
N ALA A 362 17.99 8.87 24.99
CA ALA A 362 16.60 8.49 25.20
C ALA A 362 16.08 7.62 24.05
N MET A 363 16.45 7.92 22.80
CA MET A 363 16.12 7.11 21.63
C MET A 363 16.68 5.68 21.75
N TRP A 364 17.98 5.53 22.01
CA TRP A 364 18.61 4.20 22.15
C TRP A 364 18.02 3.39 23.30
N ILE A 365 17.69 4.05 24.42
CA ILE A 365 17.03 3.40 25.56
C ILE A 365 15.63 2.89 25.17
N ARG A 366 14.84 3.68 24.42
CA ARG A 366 13.51 3.23 23.97
C ARG A 366 13.64 2.04 23.03
N GLN A 367 14.54 2.11 22.05
CA GLN A 367 14.78 1.01 21.12
C GLN A 367 15.24 -0.26 21.84
N LEU A 368 16.15 -0.14 22.81
CA LEU A 368 16.56 -1.24 23.68
C LEU A 368 15.37 -1.82 24.44
N ALA A 369 14.55 -0.98 25.06
CA ALA A 369 13.43 -1.43 25.87
C ALA A 369 12.36 -2.18 25.05
N ASP A 370 12.01 -1.65 23.88
CA ASP A 370 11.05 -2.30 22.97
C ASP A 370 11.58 -3.61 22.43
N PHE A 371 12.83 -3.60 21.94
CA PHE A 371 13.49 -4.79 21.42
C PHE A 371 13.55 -5.89 22.48
N VAL A 372 14.07 -5.59 23.68
CA VAL A 372 14.23 -6.59 24.74
C VAL A 372 12.86 -7.10 25.20
N SER A 373 11.86 -6.23 25.36
CA SER A 373 10.51 -6.65 25.75
C SER A 373 9.88 -7.57 24.71
N ALA A 374 10.02 -7.27 23.42
CA ALA A 374 9.52 -8.11 22.34
C ALA A 374 10.23 -9.47 22.28
N SER A 375 11.56 -9.51 22.44
CA SER A 375 12.32 -10.76 22.46
C SER A 375 11.98 -11.65 23.66
N VAL A 376 11.69 -11.07 24.83
CA VAL A 376 11.18 -11.84 25.98
C VAL A 376 9.81 -12.44 25.66
N GLN A 377 8.89 -11.64 25.09
CA GLN A 377 7.56 -12.11 24.72
C GLN A 377 7.59 -13.25 23.69
N ALA A 378 8.50 -13.17 22.73
CA ALA A 378 8.75 -14.22 21.76
C ALA A 378 9.42 -15.48 22.35
N GLY A 379 9.87 -15.45 23.60
CA GLY A 379 10.62 -16.53 24.24
C GLY A 379 12.07 -16.66 23.75
N THR A 380 12.55 -15.69 22.96
CA THR A 380 13.87 -15.71 22.31
C THR A 380 14.93 -14.94 23.09
N TYR A 381 14.58 -14.30 24.21
CA TYR A 381 15.55 -13.72 25.15
C TYR A 381 15.02 -13.61 26.59
N PRO A 382 14.82 -14.72 27.33
CA PRO A 382 14.24 -14.71 28.67
C PRO A 382 14.97 -13.82 29.69
N GLN A 383 16.31 -13.78 29.63
CA GLN A 383 17.15 -12.95 30.51
C GLN A 383 16.95 -11.45 30.28
N GLY A 384 16.29 -11.07 29.18
CA GLY A 384 15.92 -9.69 28.88
C GLY A 384 15.06 -9.04 29.96
N ALA A 385 14.24 -9.81 30.69
CA ALA A 385 13.42 -9.28 31.78
C ALA A 385 14.29 -8.70 32.91
N GLU A 386 15.35 -9.40 33.32
CA GLU A 386 16.31 -8.93 34.32
C GLU A 386 17.08 -7.69 33.83
N ARG A 387 17.42 -7.66 32.53
CA ARG A 387 18.09 -6.51 31.91
C ARG A 387 17.19 -5.27 31.91
N LEU A 388 15.90 -5.40 31.58
CA LEU A 388 14.93 -4.30 31.69
C LEU A 388 14.77 -3.82 33.14
N ALA A 389 14.78 -4.74 34.11
CA ALA A 389 14.74 -4.39 35.53
C ALA A 389 15.95 -3.57 35.97
N ALA A 390 17.15 -3.97 35.55
CA ALA A 390 18.38 -3.23 35.82
C ALA A 390 18.37 -1.84 35.15
N LEU A 391 17.90 -1.75 33.90
CA LEU A 391 17.75 -0.50 33.17
C LEU A 391 16.77 0.44 33.86
N TYR A 392 15.61 -0.06 34.26
CA TYR A 392 14.64 0.72 35.03
C TYR A 392 15.24 1.23 36.34
N ALA A 393 15.91 0.37 37.12
CA ALA A 393 16.53 0.75 38.39
C ALA A 393 17.64 1.81 38.23
N ARG A 394 18.32 1.85 37.08
CA ARG A 394 19.27 2.91 36.72
C ARG A 394 18.54 4.23 36.43
N LEU A 395 17.50 4.19 35.60
CA LEU A 395 16.78 5.39 35.15
C LEU A 395 15.91 6.01 36.24
N SER A 396 15.32 5.20 37.13
CA SER A 396 14.41 5.66 38.18
C SER A 396 15.10 6.50 39.26
N LYS A 397 16.44 6.51 39.31
CA LYS A 397 17.23 7.32 40.25
C LYS A 397 17.34 8.78 39.81
N ASP A 398 17.07 9.08 38.55
CA ASP A 398 17.18 10.42 37.98
C ASP A 398 15.79 10.98 37.65
N LEU A 399 15.39 12.03 38.37
CA LEU A 399 14.09 12.68 38.16
C LEU A 399 13.97 13.28 36.75
N ALA A 400 15.07 13.69 36.12
CA ALA A 400 15.05 14.21 34.75
C ALA A 400 14.73 13.11 33.72
N ARG A 401 14.89 11.84 34.09
CA ARG A 401 14.56 10.67 33.26
C ARG A 401 13.25 10.00 33.66
N ARG A 402 12.40 10.66 34.45
CA ARG A 402 11.16 10.07 34.99
C ARG A 402 10.25 9.48 33.91
N GLU A 403 10.04 10.19 32.80
CA GLU A 403 9.22 9.70 31.68
C GLU A 403 9.83 8.48 31.00
N LEU A 404 11.16 8.50 30.78
CA LEU A 404 11.88 7.38 30.19
C LEU A 404 11.90 6.16 31.13
N ALA A 405 12.01 6.39 32.44
CA ALA A 405 11.88 5.35 33.45
C ALA A 405 10.46 4.74 33.43
N ALA A 406 9.41 5.54 33.25
CA ALA A 406 8.04 5.04 33.09
C ALA A 406 7.92 4.13 31.85
N TYR A 407 8.46 4.57 30.72
CA TYR A 407 8.46 3.79 29.47
C TYR A 407 9.12 2.42 29.65
N VAL A 408 10.35 2.41 30.21
CA VAL A 408 11.08 1.16 30.47
C VAL A 408 10.35 0.30 31.50
N ARG A 409 9.75 0.91 32.53
CA ARG A 409 9.00 0.18 33.56
C ARG A 409 7.82 -0.58 32.98
N PHE A 410 7.05 0.04 32.09
CA PHE A 410 5.90 -0.63 31.46
C PHE A 410 6.34 -1.82 30.58
N ARG A 411 7.43 -1.66 29.82
CA ARG A 411 8.04 -2.73 29.01
C ARG A 411 8.62 -3.86 29.87
N GLN A 412 9.27 -3.53 30.98
CA GLN A 412 9.74 -4.48 31.99
C GLN A 412 8.57 -5.31 32.53
N LEU A 413 7.52 -4.64 33.01
CA LEU A 413 6.33 -5.28 33.55
C LEU A 413 5.72 -6.25 32.53
N THR A 414 5.56 -5.81 31.28
CA THR A 414 5.00 -6.64 30.20
C THR A 414 5.88 -7.88 29.93
N ALA A 415 7.20 -7.70 29.90
CA ALA A 415 8.15 -8.78 29.70
C ALA A 415 8.11 -9.81 30.84
N GLU A 416 8.10 -9.35 32.10
CA GLU A 416 8.00 -10.21 33.28
C GLU A 416 6.69 -11.01 33.30
N TYR A 417 5.58 -10.37 32.94
CA TYR A 417 4.27 -11.03 32.86
C TYR A 417 4.27 -12.13 31.78
N SER A 418 4.75 -11.82 30.58
CA SER A 418 4.85 -12.80 29.49
C SER A 418 5.76 -13.96 29.84
N LEU A 419 6.92 -13.69 30.46
CA LEU A 419 7.83 -14.74 30.89
C LEU A 419 7.19 -15.65 31.94
N ALA A 420 6.42 -15.08 32.86
CA ALA A 420 5.70 -15.86 33.86
C ALA A 420 4.60 -16.75 33.26
N LEU A 421 3.90 -16.28 32.22
CA LEU A 421 2.91 -17.07 31.48
C LEU A 421 3.53 -18.27 30.74
N GLN A 422 4.79 -18.16 30.33
CA GLN A 422 5.52 -19.25 29.66
C GLN A 422 6.00 -20.34 30.64
N ALA A 423 5.94 -20.10 31.96
CA ALA A 423 6.43 -21.05 32.96
C ALA A 423 5.53 -22.31 33.05
N PRO A 424 6.11 -23.52 33.11
CA PRO A 424 5.34 -24.75 33.28
C PRO A 424 4.47 -24.72 34.56
N GLY A 425 3.17 -24.98 34.44
CA GLY A 425 2.25 -25.01 35.57
C GLY A 425 1.84 -23.63 36.10
N ALA A 426 2.05 -22.56 35.32
CA ALA A 426 1.62 -21.21 35.65
C ALA A 426 0.10 -21.14 35.97
N SER A 427 -0.24 -20.60 37.14
CA SER A 427 -1.61 -20.29 37.50
C SER A 427 -2.01 -18.96 36.86
N TYR A 428 -2.89 -19.03 35.85
CA TYR A 428 -3.33 -17.85 35.11
C TYR A 428 -3.98 -16.79 36.03
N ASP A 429 -4.83 -17.21 36.96
CA ASP A 429 -5.51 -16.31 37.91
C ASP A 429 -4.53 -15.59 38.84
N ALA A 430 -3.53 -16.30 39.36
CA ALA A 430 -2.51 -15.71 40.23
C ALA A 430 -1.64 -14.70 39.46
N LEU A 431 -1.30 -15.01 38.21
CA LEU A 431 -0.53 -14.12 37.34
C LEU A 431 -1.33 -12.88 36.95
N GLN A 432 -2.60 -13.03 36.59
CA GLN A 432 -3.50 -11.92 36.27
C GLN A 432 -3.69 -10.99 37.46
N LYS A 433 -3.85 -11.54 38.67
CA LYS A 433 -3.93 -10.74 39.90
C LYS A 433 -2.65 -9.93 40.13
N LYS A 434 -1.49 -10.58 40.05
CA LYS A 434 -0.18 -9.91 40.20
C LYS A 434 0.04 -8.86 39.10
N TRP A 435 -0.40 -9.15 37.88
CA TRP A 435 -0.36 -8.21 36.76
C TRP A 435 -1.16 -6.95 37.04
N ALA A 436 -2.41 -7.11 37.50
CA ALA A 436 -3.26 -5.98 37.87
C ALA A 436 -2.66 -5.15 39.01
N GLU A 437 -2.09 -5.79 40.05
CA GLU A 437 -1.40 -5.10 41.15
C GLU A 437 -0.21 -4.28 40.65
N ASN A 438 0.61 -4.85 39.75
CA ASN A 438 1.74 -4.16 39.13
C ASN A 438 1.32 -2.96 38.27
N LEU A 439 0.25 -3.09 37.49
CA LEU A 439 -0.29 -2.00 36.67
C LEU A 439 -0.88 -0.88 37.54
N GLN A 440 -1.56 -1.22 38.64
CA GLN A 440 -2.04 -0.24 39.60
C GLN A 440 -0.89 0.53 40.25
N GLU A 441 0.19 -0.16 40.60
CA GLU A 441 1.37 0.50 41.17
C GLU A 441 2.07 1.39 40.14
N PHE A 442 2.17 0.93 38.89
CA PHE A 442 2.67 1.75 37.78
C PHE A 442 1.84 3.03 37.62
N LEU A 443 0.51 2.95 37.64
CA LEU A 443 -0.38 4.11 37.52
C LEU A 443 -0.29 5.07 38.71
N LYS A 444 -0.03 4.58 39.93
CA LYS A 444 0.24 5.46 41.08
C LYS A 444 1.57 6.21 40.92
N GLN A 445 2.59 5.54 40.38
CA GLN A 445 3.92 6.09 40.24
C GLN A 445 4.05 7.02 39.02
N TYR A 446 3.35 6.69 37.93
CA TYR A 446 3.43 7.35 36.63
C TYR A 446 2.04 7.62 36.04
N PRO A 447 1.20 8.40 36.75
CA PRO A 447 -0.20 8.57 36.37
C PRO A 447 -0.39 9.20 34.99
N ASP A 448 0.53 10.07 34.55
CA ASP A 448 0.40 10.85 33.31
C ASP A 448 1.37 10.39 32.22
N ALA A 449 2.04 9.25 32.42
CA ALA A 449 2.91 8.68 31.38
C ALA A 449 2.07 8.23 30.16
N PRO A 450 2.60 8.28 28.94
CA PRO A 450 1.89 7.80 27.75
C PRO A 450 1.35 6.36 27.90
N ASP A 451 2.14 5.45 28.47
CA ASP A 451 1.74 4.05 28.70
C ASP A 451 0.69 3.87 29.82
N ALA A 452 0.31 4.94 30.53
CA ALA A 452 -0.78 4.88 31.51
C ALA A 452 -2.13 4.55 30.85
N ALA A 453 -2.35 4.98 29.61
CA ALA A 453 -3.52 4.59 28.82
C ALA A 453 -3.56 3.08 28.59
N SER A 454 -2.43 2.49 28.19
CA SER A 454 -2.29 1.04 27.99
C SER A 454 -2.47 0.27 29.30
N ALA A 455 -1.94 0.77 30.41
CA ALA A 455 -2.13 0.17 31.74
C ALA A 455 -3.60 0.18 32.18
N LEU A 456 -4.29 1.31 32.03
CA LEU A 456 -5.73 1.43 32.32
C LEU A 456 -6.56 0.50 31.42
N MET A 457 -6.23 0.44 30.13
CA MET A 457 -6.90 -0.44 29.17
C MET A 457 -6.78 -1.91 29.60
N GLN A 458 -5.58 -2.37 29.97
CA GLN A 458 -5.38 -3.75 30.41
C GLN A 458 -6.08 -4.07 31.73
N LEU A 459 -6.12 -3.12 32.67
CA LEU A 459 -6.91 -3.27 33.89
C LEU A 459 -8.40 -3.37 33.58
N ALA A 460 -8.92 -2.56 32.65
CA ALA A 460 -10.32 -2.58 32.25
C ALA A 460 -10.71 -3.95 31.64
N ILE A 461 -9.87 -4.49 30.75
CA ILE A 461 -10.05 -5.82 30.16
C ILE A 461 -10.05 -6.90 31.26
N GLY A 462 -9.12 -6.83 32.21
CA GLY A 462 -9.07 -7.77 33.33
C GLY A 462 -10.32 -7.71 34.21
N ARG A 463 -10.87 -6.51 34.46
CA ARG A 463 -12.14 -6.34 35.18
C ARG A 463 -13.32 -6.93 34.42
N GLU A 464 -13.36 -6.71 33.11
CA GLU A 464 -14.40 -7.28 32.25
C GLU A 464 -14.36 -8.82 32.26
N TYR A 465 -13.17 -9.41 32.21
CA TYR A 465 -12.99 -10.87 32.31
C TYR A 465 -13.51 -11.43 33.65
N LEU A 466 -13.37 -10.66 34.74
CA LEU A 466 -13.88 -11.01 36.06
C LEU A 466 -15.37 -10.64 36.28
N ASP A 467 -16.07 -10.23 35.22
CA ASP A 467 -17.47 -9.76 35.24
C ASP A 467 -17.71 -8.52 36.14
N ASP A 468 -16.65 -7.77 36.48
CA ASP A 468 -16.73 -6.46 37.15
C ASP A 468 -16.99 -5.35 36.12
N VAL A 469 -18.21 -5.34 35.58
CA VAL A 469 -18.62 -4.45 34.48
C VAL A 469 -18.51 -2.97 34.85
N GLU A 470 -18.90 -2.59 36.06
CA GLU A 470 -18.86 -1.20 36.49
C GLU A 470 -17.41 -0.73 36.73
N GLY A 471 -16.55 -1.60 37.29
CA GLY A 471 -15.12 -1.36 37.38
C GLY A 471 -14.46 -1.20 36.00
N ALA A 472 -14.82 -2.07 35.05
CA ALA A 472 -14.32 -1.99 33.67
C ALA A 472 -14.75 -0.67 32.99
N LYS A 473 -16.04 -0.30 33.08
CA LYS A 473 -16.54 0.98 32.54
C LYS A 473 -15.82 2.18 33.15
N SER A 474 -15.59 2.19 34.45
CA SER A 474 -14.87 3.29 35.11
C SER A 474 -13.47 3.46 34.53
N LEU A 475 -12.74 2.36 34.28
CA LEU A 475 -11.39 2.39 33.73
C LEU A 475 -11.40 2.79 32.24
N TYR A 476 -12.31 2.26 31.42
CA TYR A 476 -12.45 2.70 30.02
C TYR A 476 -12.81 4.19 29.91
N GLN A 477 -13.69 4.69 30.79
CA GLN A 477 -13.99 6.13 30.87
C GLN A 477 -12.75 6.95 31.21
N GLU A 478 -11.90 6.43 32.11
CA GLU A 478 -10.65 7.08 32.48
C GLU A 478 -9.68 7.15 31.29
N VAL A 479 -9.54 6.08 30.51
CA VAL A 479 -8.77 6.08 29.24
C VAL A 479 -9.26 7.20 28.32
N VAL A 480 -10.56 7.21 28.00
CA VAL A 480 -11.14 8.19 27.06
C VAL A 480 -11.00 9.63 27.57
N LYS A 481 -11.20 9.85 28.87
CA LYS A 481 -11.19 11.19 29.47
C LYS A 481 -9.78 11.76 29.63
N ARG A 482 -8.85 10.95 30.11
CA ARG A 482 -7.48 11.40 30.43
C ARG A 482 -6.55 11.31 29.23
N PHE A 483 -6.80 10.35 28.32
CA PHE A 483 -5.94 10.06 27.19
C PHE A 483 -6.74 10.02 25.87
N PRO A 484 -7.48 11.09 25.50
CA PRO A 484 -8.35 11.08 24.31
C PRO A 484 -7.60 10.86 22.98
N ASN A 485 -6.30 11.13 22.94
CA ASN A 485 -5.44 10.96 21.77
C ASN A 485 -4.62 9.67 21.79
N ALA A 486 -4.77 8.83 22.82
CA ALA A 486 -4.05 7.55 22.89
C ALA A 486 -4.66 6.53 21.92
N PRO A 487 -3.86 5.59 21.37
CA PRO A 487 -4.34 4.54 20.47
C PRO A 487 -5.49 3.70 21.06
N GLU A 488 -5.54 3.54 22.38
CA GLU A 488 -6.55 2.77 23.10
C GLU A 488 -7.91 3.48 23.18
N ALA A 489 -7.95 4.81 23.05
CA ALA A 489 -9.16 5.60 23.33
C ALA A 489 -10.36 5.22 22.44
N PRO A 490 -10.23 5.03 21.11
CA PRO A 490 -11.34 4.58 20.27
C PRO A 490 -11.90 3.22 20.71
N LYS A 491 -11.03 2.28 21.06
CA LYS A 491 -11.45 0.94 21.49
C LYS A 491 -12.09 0.96 22.88
N ALA A 492 -11.57 1.76 23.80
CA ALA A 492 -12.19 2.02 25.09
C ALA A 492 -13.59 2.65 24.95
N GLN A 493 -13.76 3.59 24.00
CA GLN A 493 -15.07 4.16 23.69
C GLN A 493 -16.04 3.11 23.13
N GLY A 494 -15.57 2.24 22.24
CA GLY A 494 -16.36 1.10 21.75
C GLY A 494 -16.76 0.14 22.87
N ALA A 495 -15.86 -0.13 23.82
CA ALA A 495 -16.15 -0.98 24.96
C ALA A 495 -17.23 -0.35 25.86
N LEU A 496 -17.16 0.95 26.12
CA LEU A 496 -18.22 1.68 26.85
C LEU A 496 -19.56 1.61 26.14
N ARG A 497 -19.57 1.77 24.81
CA ARG A 497 -20.76 1.64 23.99
C ARG A 497 -21.38 0.24 24.15
N ARG A 498 -20.58 -0.82 24.02
CA ARG A 498 -21.04 -2.22 24.18
C ARG A 498 -21.52 -2.50 25.60
N LEU A 499 -20.73 -2.14 26.62
CA LEU A 499 -21.05 -2.41 28.03
C LEU A 499 -22.30 -1.64 28.51
N SER A 500 -22.70 -0.57 27.81
CA SER A 500 -23.89 0.22 28.11
C SER A 500 -25.05 -0.03 27.14
N SER A 501 -24.96 -1.07 26.30
CA SER A 501 -25.88 -1.26 25.19
C SER A 501 -27.18 -1.98 25.52
N GLU A 502 -27.27 -2.69 26.66
CA GLU A 502 -28.48 -3.45 27.02
C GLU A 502 -29.73 -2.55 27.08
N GLY A 503 -30.80 -2.99 26.42
CA GLY A 503 -32.03 -2.25 26.22
C GLY A 503 -31.98 -1.17 25.13
N GLN A 504 -30.80 -0.83 24.61
CA GLN A 504 -30.60 0.17 23.56
C GLN A 504 -30.58 -0.48 22.17
N VAL A 505 -31.03 0.26 21.16
CA VAL A 505 -30.91 -0.17 19.75
C VAL A 505 -29.44 -0.16 19.36
N LEU A 506 -28.95 -1.29 18.82
CA LEU A 506 -27.61 -1.39 18.26
C LEU A 506 -27.67 -1.15 16.75
N GLU A 507 -27.14 0.00 16.33
CA GLU A 507 -26.85 0.28 14.93
C GLU A 507 -25.45 -0.21 14.58
N PHE A 508 -25.35 -1.23 13.74
CA PHE A 508 -24.08 -1.82 13.36
C PHE A 508 -24.14 -2.29 11.92
N ARG A 509 -23.08 -1.99 11.17
CA ARG A 509 -22.91 -2.39 9.77
C ARG A 509 -21.45 -2.65 9.49
N GLY A 510 -21.17 -3.44 8.47
CA GLY A 510 -19.82 -3.69 8.01
C GLY A 510 -19.78 -4.18 6.58
N LYS A 511 -18.57 -4.44 6.09
CA LYS A 511 -18.34 -5.01 4.77
C LYS A 511 -18.29 -6.52 4.82
N ASP A 512 -18.91 -7.20 3.85
CA ASP A 512 -18.68 -8.62 3.62
C ASP A 512 -17.34 -8.84 2.88
N PRO A 513 -16.85 -10.09 2.78
CA PRO A 513 -15.62 -10.41 2.05
C PRO A 513 -15.59 -10.00 0.57
N GLN A 514 -16.74 -9.70 -0.04
CA GLN A 514 -16.88 -9.25 -1.42
C GLN A 514 -17.03 -7.72 -1.53
N GLY A 515 -16.99 -6.98 -0.42
CA GLY A 515 -17.15 -5.52 -0.35
C GLY A 515 -18.61 -5.05 -0.29
N GLY A 516 -19.58 -5.97 -0.29
CA GLY A 516 -20.99 -5.70 -0.04
C GLY A 516 -21.22 -5.21 1.39
N THR A 517 -22.38 -4.61 1.65
CA THR A 517 -22.71 -4.08 2.98
C THR A 517 -23.66 -5.03 3.70
N VAL A 518 -23.25 -5.45 4.90
CA VAL A 518 -24.11 -6.15 5.86
C VAL A 518 -24.54 -5.15 6.94
N ASP A 519 -25.84 -4.95 7.08
CA ASP A 519 -26.42 -3.99 8.03
C ASP A 519 -27.42 -4.70 8.94
N LEU A 520 -27.26 -4.57 10.27
CA LEU A 520 -28.18 -5.18 11.24
C LEU A 520 -29.61 -4.61 11.15
N ALA A 521 -29.78 -3.40 10.61
CA ALA A 521 -31.10 -2.82 10.35
C ALA A 521 -31.91 -3.65 9.34
N ALA A 522 -31.26 -4.37 8.42
CA ALA A 522 -31.93 -5.23 7.45
C ALA A 522 -32.62 -6.45 8.08
N TYR A 523 -32.34 -6.76 9.34
CA TYR A 523 -32.86 -7.93 10.06
C TYR A 523 -33.97 -7.59 11.07
N ARG A 524 -34.50 -6.37 11.07
CA ARG A 524 -35.65 -6.00 11.92
C ARG A 524 -36.82 -6.95 11.68
N GLY A 525 -37.50 -7.33 12.76
CA GLY A 525 -38.50 -8.39 12.79
C GLY A 525 -37.96 -9.79 13.10
N LYS A 526 -36.63 -9.95 13.20
CA LYS A 526 -35.96 -11.17 13.68
C LYS A 526 -35.07 -10.87 14.87
N VAL A 527 -34.95 -11.84 15.76
CA VAL A 527 -33.88 -11.85 16.78
C VAL A 527 -32.55 -12.04 16.05
N VAL A 528 -31.54 -11.22 16.39
CA VAL A 528 -30.24 -11.25 15.71
C VAL A 528 -29.15 -11.62 16.68
N LEU A 529 -28.27 -12.54 16.29
CA LEU A 529 -27.03 -12.85 17.00
C LEU A 529 -25.84 -12.30 16.21
N LEU A 530 -25.14 -11.33 16.76
CA LEU A 530 -23.86 -10.85 16.25
C LEU A 530 -22.73 -11.65 16.90
N HIS A 531 -21.97 -12.41 16.12
CA HIS A 531 -20.92 -13.32 16.63
C HIS A 531 -19.55 -12.90 16.12
N TYR A 532 -18.71 -12.37 17.02
CA TYR A 532 -17.30 -12.08 16.74
C TYR A 532 -16.47 -13.36 16.88
N TRP A 533 -15.69 -13.68 15.85
CA TRP A 533 -14.91 -14.91 15.78
C TRP A 533 -13.63 -14.77 14.94
N ALA A 534 -12.74 -15.76 15.04
CA ALA A 534 -11.57 -15.89 14.17
C ALA A 534 -11.21 -17.37 13.94
N SER A 535 -10.52 -17.67 12.85
CA SER A 535 -10.13 -19.05 12.47
C SER A 535 -9.18 -19.70 13.49
N TRP A 536 -8.38 -18.90 14.19
CA TRP A 536 -7.46 -19.32 15.25
C TRP A 536 -8.13 -19.44 16.63
N CYS A 537 -9.40 -19.05 16.77
CA CYS A 537 -10.15 -19.14 18.02
C CYS A 537 -10.87 -20.50 18.15
N GLU A 538 -10.29 -21.44 18.89
CA GLU A 538 -10.88 -22.77 19.06
C GLU A 538 -12.26 -22.78 19.75
N PRO A 539 -12.51 -21.98 20.82
CA PRO A 539 -13.85 -21.90 21.40
C PRO A 539 -14.89 -21.37 20.39
N CYS A 540 -14.51 -20.44 19.52
CA CYS A 540 -15.40 -19.92 18.47
C CYS A 540 -15.85 -21.02 17.50
N LYS A 541 -14.97 -21.98 17.17
CA LYS A 541 -15.34 -23.14 16.32
C LYS A 541 -16.36 -24.04 17.00
N THR A 542 -16.26 -24.20 18.31
CA THR A 542 -17.24 -24.93 19.12
C THR A 542 -18.60 -24.23 19.08
N ASP A 543 -18.62 -22.91 19.26
CA ASP A 543 -19.84 -22.11 19.17
C ASP A 543 -20.52 -22.27 17.81
N MET A 544 -19.77 -22.27 16.71
CA MET A 544 -20.34 -22.42 15.37
C MET A 544 -21.13 -23.70 15.15
N ALA A 545 -20.74 -24.82 15.78
CA ALA A 545 -21.51 -26.06 15.71
C ALA A 545 -22.88 -25.91 16.37
N ILE A 546 -22.94 -25.23 17.52
CA ILE A 546 -24.18 -24.92 18.25
C ILE A 546 -25.04 -23.94 17.43
N LEU A 547 -24.41 -22.92 16.83
CA LEU A 547 -25.10 -21.92 16.00
C LEU A 547 -25.76 -22.52 14.75
N LYS A 548 -25.13 -23.53 14.12
CA LYS A 548 -25.72 -24.28 12.99
C LYS A 548 -27.00 -25.01 13.37
N ASP A 549 -27.04 -25.63 14.55
CA ASP A 549 -28.25 -26.27 15.06
C ASP A 549 -29.34 -25.23 15.34
N LEU A 550 -28.99 -24.13 16.00
CA LEU A 550 -29.94 -23.08 16.35
C LEU A 550 -30.54 -22.39 15.12
N ILE A 551 -29.75 -22.06 14.09
CA ILE A 551 -30.31 -21.46 12.87
C ILE A 551 -31.22 -22.44 12.12
N THR A 552 -30.97 -23.75 12.21
CA THR A 552 -31.84 -24.78 11.65
C THR A 552 -33.19 -24.84 12.38
N ARG A 553 -33.19 -24.74 13.71
CA ARG A 553 -34.41 -24.77 14.53
C ARG A 553 -35.20 -23.46 14.53
N TYR A 554 -34.52 -22.32 14.45
CA TYR A 554 -35.12 -20.99 14.65
C TYR A 554 -35.00 -20.04 13.45
N GLY A 555 -34.45 -20.43 12.30
CA GLY A 555 -34.07 -19.50 11.19
C GLY A 555 -35.18 -18.59 10.61
N GLY A 556 -36.45 -18.93 10.81
CA GLY A 556 -37.57 -18.04 10.51
C GLY A 556 -37.63 -16.81 11.43
N LYS A 557 -37.17 -16.96 12.68
CA LYS A 557 -37.25 -15.97 13.77
C LYS A 557 -35.87 -15.49 14.26
N LEU A 558 -34.80 -16.22 13.95
CA LEU A 558 -33.41 -15.93 14.28
C LEU A 558 -32.60 -15.64 13.01
N ALA A 559 -31.73 -14.62 13.07
CA ALA A 559 -30.67 -14.36 12.10
C ALA A 559 -29.33 -14.33 12.82
N ILE A 560 -28.28 -14.81 12.17
CA ILE A 560 -26.91 -14.74 12.69
C ILE A 560 -26.11 -13.86 11.73
N VAL A 561 -25.23 -13.03 12.27
CA VAL A 561 -24.24 -12.26 11.50
C VAL A 561 -22.89 -12.49 12.16
N GLY A 562 -21.95 -13.07 11.40
CA GLY A 562 -20.59 -13.22 11.88
C GLY A 562 -19.77 -11.95 11.66
N VAL A 563 -18.90 -11.62 12.59
CA VAL A 563 -17.85 -10.59 12.41
C VAL A 563 -16.51 -11.30 12.59
N ASN A 564 -15.80 -11.48 11.49
CA ASN A 564 -14.51 -12.14 11.50
C ASN A 564 -13.40 -11.12 11.77
N VAL A 565 -12.46 -11.48 12.64
CA VAL A 565 -11.30 -10.67 13.02
C VAL A 565 -9.97 -11.39 12.75
N ASP A 566 -9.93 -12.27 11.74
CA ASP A 566 -8.67 -12.79 11.22
C ASP A 566 -7.83 -11.65 10.62
N THR A 567 -6.52 -11.71 10.79
CA THR A 567 -5.61 -10.68 10.25
C THR A 567 -5.62 -10.68 8.72
N ARG A 568 -5.84 -11.85 8.10
CA ARG A 568 -5.87 -12.05 6.65
C ARG A 568 -7.21 -12.59 6.18
N LEU A 569 -7.66 -12.12 5.03
CA LEU A 569 -8.91 -12.57 4.42
C LEU A 569 -8.84 -14.06 4.04
N GLU A 570 -7.68 -14.53 3.60
CA GLU A 570 -7.49 -15.91 3.17
C GLU A 570 -7.73 -16.93 4.30
N ASP A 571 -7.36 -16.59 5.54
CA ASP A 571 -7.53 -17.47 6.71
C ASP A 571 -9.02 -17.71 6.99
N MET A 572 -9.81 -16.63 6.94
CA MET A 572 -11.26 -16.69 7.04
C MET A 572 -11.87 -17.50 5.90
N GLN A 573 -11.48 -17.24 4.65
CA GLN A 573 -12.03 -17.92 3.48
C GLN A 573 -11.74 -19.42 3.50
N ALA A 574 -10.53 -19.83 3.90
CA ALA A 574 -10.15 -21.23 4.07
C ALA A 574 -11.07 -21.91 5.09
N TYR A 575 -11.29 -21.29 6.25
CA TYR A 575 -12.19 -21.84 7.26
C TYR A 575 -13.64 -21.92 6.77
N LEU A 576 -14.14 -20.90 6.06
CA LEU A 576 -15.52 -20.88 5.55
C LEU A 576 -15.80 -21.94 4.49
N ALA A 577 -14.81 -22.28 3.66
CA ALA A 577 -14.92 -23.34 2.66
C ALA A 577 -15.20 -24.71 3.31
N GLU A 578 -14.59 -24.96 4.48
CA GLU A 578 -14.80 -26.18 5.26
C GLU A 578 -16.07 -26.11 6.11
N ALA A 579 -16.27 -24.99 6.80
CA ALA A 579 -17.34 -24.83 7.77
C ALA A 579 -18.72 -24.70 7.13
N ARG A 580 -18.83 -24.23 5.88
CA ARG A 580 -20.10 -24.07 5.13
C ARG A 580 -21.19 -23.35 5.95
N LEU A 581 -20.85 -22.17 6.48
CA LEU A 581 -21.79 -21.37 7.27
C LEU A 581 -22.86 -20.77 6.36
N SER A 582 -24.13 -20.81 6.78
CA SER A 582 -25.29 -20.34 5.99
C SER A 582 -25.63 -18.86 6.22
N TRP A 583 -24.90 -18.18 7.09
CA TRP A 583 -25.15 -16.80 7.48
C TRP A 583 -24.02 -15.86 7.02
N PRO A 584 -24.34 -14.58 6.77
CA PRO A 584 -23.37 -13.62 6.25
C PRO A 584 -22.28 -13.34 7.26
N GLN A 585 -21.12 -12.94 6.72
CA GLN A 585 -19.95 -12.57 7.48
C GLN A 585 -19.56 -11.13 7.16
N ILE A 586 -19.17 -10.39 8.18
CA ILE A 586 -18.47 -9.12 8.06
C ILE A 586 -16.98 -9.39 8.18
N TYR A 587 -16.19 -8.81 7.29
CA TYR A 587 -14.73 -8.80 7.34
C TYR A 587 -14.21 -7.43 6.90
N GLU A 588 -13.42 -6.82 7.77
CA GLU A 588 -12.65 -5.62 7.46
C GLU A 588 -11.22 -5.81 8.01
N PRO A 589 -10.18 -5.37 7.28
CA PRO A 589 -8.79 -5.63 7.66
C PRO A 589 -8.44 -4.99 9.01
N GLY A 590 -7.44 -5.55 9.69
CA GLY A 590 -6.92 -5.05 10.98
C GLY A 590 -7.15 -5.99 12.17
N GLY A 591 -7.78 -7.14 11.97
CA GLY A 591 -8.02 -8.12 13.04
C GLY A 591 -8.80 -7.53 14.22
N LEU A 592 -8.30 -7.68 15.44
CA LEU A 592 -8.90 -7.05 16.63
C LEU A 592 -8.81 -5.51 16.61
N GLU A 593 -7.98 -4.91 15.77
CA GLU A 593 -7.92 -3.46 15.54
C GLU A 593 -8.75 -3.00 14.34
N SER A 594 -9.49 -3.92 13.69
CA SER A 594 -10.41 -3.56 12.60
C SER A 594 -11.52 -2.64 13.09
N ARG A 595 -12.04 -1.79 12.20
CA ARG A 595 -13.18 -0.89 12.49
C ARG A 595 -14.34 -1.61 13.21
N PRO A 596 -14.86 -2.77 12.75
CA PRO A 596 -15.97 -3.43 13.44
C PRO A 596 -15.61 -3.97 14.84
N ALA A 597 -14.34 -4.30 15.11
CA ALA A 597 -13.89 -4.69 16.45
C ALA A 597 -13.73 -3.48 17.37
N VAL A 598 -13.09 -2.41 16.89
CA VAL A 598 -12.90 -1.15 17.63
C VAL A 598 -14.23 -0.50 17.99
N GLU A 599 -15.20 -0.50 17.06
CA GLU A 599 -16.51 0.13 17.24
C GLU A 599 -17.30 -0.40 18.46
N LEU A 600 -17.11 -1.67 18.83
CA LEU A 600 -17.73 -2.30 20.01
C LEU A 600 -16.72 -2.70 21.10
N GLY A 601 -15.46 -2.24 20.97
CA GLY A 601 -14.40 -2.51 21.94
C GLY A 601 -14.16 -4.00 22.17
N VAL A 602 -14.07 -4.77 21.08
CA VAL A 602 -13.82 -6.21 21.15
C VAL A 602 -12.34 -6.45 21.38
N VAL A 603 -12.03 -7.12 22.49
CA VAL A 603 -10.66 -7.41 22.97
C VAL A 603 -10.40 -8.90 23.13
N THR A 604 -11.46 -9.70 23.24
CA THR A 604 -11.40 -11.15 23.44
C THR A 604 -12.47 -11.83 22.59
N LEU A 605 -12.20 -13.08 22.23
CA LEU A 605 -13.11 -13.93 21.45
C LEU A 605 -13.36 -15.25 22.20
N PRO A 606 -14.51 -15.91 21.95
CA PRO A 606 -15.68 -15.41 21.21
C PRO A 606 -16.36 -14.26 21.96
N LEU A 607 -17.09 -13.43 21.22
CA LEU A 607 -18.03 -12.46 21.78
C LEU A 607 -19.34 -12.53 21.00
N MET A 608 -20.45 -12.72 21.72
CA MET A 608 -21.78 -12.78 21.11
C MET A 608 -22.71 -11.74 21.72
N ILE A 609 -23.36 -10.97 20.84
CA ILE A 609 -24.36 -9.96 21.21
C ILE A 609 -25.71 -10.39 20.64
N LEU A 610 -26.69 -10.59 21.53
CA LEU A 610 -28.05 -10.96 21.17
C LEU A 610 -28.93 -9.71 21.11
N LEU A 611 -29.63 -9.52 20.00
CA LEU A 611 -30.56 -8.43 19.74
C LEU A 611 -31.99 -8.96 19.63
N ASP A 612 -32.96 -8.22 20.15
CA ASP A 612 -34.38 -8.51 19.92
C ASP A 612 -34.83 -8.16 18.49
N ASP A 613 -36.10 -8.42 18.19
CA ASP A 613 -36.72 -8.15 16.88
C ASP A 613 -36.78 -6.67 16.50
N GLN A 614 -36.59 -5.76 17.46
CA GLN A 614 -36.48 -4.31 17.24
C GLN A 614 -35.01 -3.85 17.14
N GLY A 615 -34.06 -4.78 17.23
CA GLY A 615 -32.63 -4.51 17.22
C GLY A 615 -32.07 -3.96 18.52
N ARG A 616 -32.78 -4.11 19.65
CA ARG A 616 -32.26 -3.72 20.97
C ARG A 616 -31.40 -4.82 21.56
N VAL A 617 -30.29 -4.47 22.19
CA VAL A 617 -29.42 -5.45 22.84
C VAL A 617 -30.14 -6.08 24.03
N VAL A 618 -30.29 -7.39 23.97
CA VAL A 618 -30.85 -8.22 25.03
C VAL A 618 -29.75 -8.70 25.98
N ASN A 619 -28.63 -9.13 25.39
CA ASN A 619 -27.45 -9.58 26.12
C ASN A 619 -26.21 -9.24 25.29
N ARG A 620 -25.24 -8.56 25.91
CA ARG A 620 -24.02 -8.06 25.27
C ARG A 620 -22.83 -9.04 25.27
N ASN A 621 -22.98 -10.19 25.92
CA ASN A 621 -21.97 -11.23 26.04
C ASN A 621 -22.62 -12.60 26.31
N VAL A 622 -23.59 -13.00 25.49
CA VAL A 622 -24.30 -14.27 25.69
C VAL A 622 -23.36 -15.44 25.39
N THR A 623 -23.33 -16.48 26.23
CA THR A 623 -22.55 -17.69 25.91
C THR A 623 -23.37 -18.66 25.08
N ALA A 624 -22.71 -19.55 24.33
CA ALA A 624 -23.43 -20.56 23.55
C ALA A 624 -24.32 -21.48 24.42
N ALA A 625 -23.91 -21.74 25.67
CA ALA A 625 -24.67 -22.53 26.64
C ALA A 625 -25.97 -21.86 27.09
N GLU A 626 -26.04 -20.53 27.07
CA GLU A 626 -27.19 -19.75 27.51
C GLU A 626 -28.12 -19.38 26.36
N LEU A 627 -27.61 -19.44 25.14
CA LEU A 627 -28.26 -18.90 23.95
C LEU A 627 -29.65 -19.50 23.71
N GLU A 628 -29.84 -20.81 23.84
CA GLU A 628 -31.16 -21.42 23.63
C GLU A 628 -32.21 -20.93 24.64
N ARG A 629 -31.79 -20.73 25.90
CA ARG A 629 -32.69 -20.22 26.96
C ARG A 629 -33.08 -18.77 26.67
N GLU A 630 -32.11 -17.93 26.26
CA GLU A 630 -32.37 -16.54 25.88
C GLU A 630 -33.26 -16.45 24.63
N LEU A 631 -33.02 -17.28 23.61
CA LEU A 631 -33.86 -17.33 22.41
C LEU A 631 -35.31 -17.65 22.75
N LYS A 632 -35.57 -18.65 23.61
CA LYS A 632 -36.94 -18.98 24.06
C LYS A 632 -37.63 -17.84 24.82
N ARG A 633 -36.86 -16.97 25.47
CA ARG A 633 -37.39 -15.81 26.21
C ARG A 633 -37.75 -14.65 25.28
N VAL A 634 -36.96 -14.42 24.23
CA VAL A 634 -37.10 -13.25 23.34
C VAL A 634 -37.97 -13.55 22.13
N ILE A 635 -37.92 -14.78 21.62
CA ILE A 635 -38.71 -15.22 20.47
C ILE A 635 -40.14 -15.51 20.95
N LYS A 636 -41.09 -14.70 20.50
CA LYS A 636 -42.53 -14.89 20.74
C LYS A 636 -43.16 -15.88 19.76
#